data_AF-A0A7V7DFH9-F1
#
_entry.id   AF-A0A7V7DFH9-F1
#
_cell.length_a   1.000
_cell.length_b   1.000
_cell.length_c   1.000
_cell.angle_alpha   90.00
_cell.angle_beta   90.00
_cell.angle_gamma   90.00
#
_symmetry.space_group_name_H-M   'P 1'
#
loop_
_entity.id
_entity.type
_entity.pdbx_description
1 polymer ?
#
loop_
_entity_poly.entity_id
_entity_poly.type
_entity_poly.pdbx_seq_one_letter_code
_entity_poly.pdbx_strand_id
1 'polypeptide(L)'
;PSVAKGGKISTIVPMTPHVDSNEHSVQVIVTEQGLADLRGLGPLQRARQMIENCAHPNYRDYLRKYVRESRSGHIPHDLNRCYELHRNLLEFGAMLPDGM
;
A
#
# COMPACT_ATOMS: atom_id res chain seq x y z
N PRO A 1 -7.78 10.27 -3.55
CA PRO A 1 -7.64 9.45 -4.78
C PRO A 1 -6.74 8.23 -4.52
N SER A 2 -7.01 7.08 -5.13
CA SER A 2 -6.22 5.85 -4.95
C SER A 2 -4.94 5.81 -5.81
N VAL A 3 -4.87 6.68 -6.83
CA VAL A 3 -3.68 6.91 -7.66
C VAL A 3 -3.43 8.40 -7.88
N ALA A 4 -2.19 8.72 -8.26
CA ALA A 4 -1.75 10.04 -8.69
C ALA A 4 -0.98 9.95 -10.02
N LYS A 5 -0.70 11.12 -10.63
CA LYS A 5 0.10 11.26 -11.87
C LYS A 5 -0.37 10.35 -13.02
N GLY A 6 -1.68 10.32 -13.26
CA GLY A 6 -2.27 9.54 -14.34
C GLY A 6 -2.14 8.01 -14.15
N GLY A 7 -2.16 7.53 -12.91
CA GLY A 7 -2.07 6.10 -12.60
C GLY A 7 -0.65 5.60 -12.32
N LYS A 8 0.38 6.42 -12.56
CA LYS A 8 1.80 6.04 -12.38
C LYS A 8 2.24 5.93 -10.92
N ILE A 9 1.44 6.46 -9.98
CA ILE A 9 1.73 6.45 -8.55
C ILE A 9 0.52 5.90 -7.80
N SER A 10 0.72 4.91 -6.95
CA SER A 10 -0.26 4.47 -5.94
C SER A 10 -0.20 5.34 -4.69
N THR A 11 -1.35 5.64 -4.09
CA THR A 11 -1.42 6.31 -2.78
C THR A 11 -1.50 5.31 -1.62
N ILE A 12 -1.72 4.02 -1.92
CA ILE A 12 -1.57 2.91 -0.97
C ILE A 12 -0.28 2.16 -1.32
N VAL A 13 0.67 2.11 -0.40
CA VAL A 13 2.01 1.56 -0.63
C VAL A 13 2.40 0.58 0.47
N PRO A 14 3.37 -0.33 0.22
CA PRO A 14 3.86 -1.25 1.26
C PRO A 14 4.36 -0.52 2.51
N MET A 15 5.14 0.54 2.33
CA MET A 15 5.64 1.39 3.41
C MET A 15 5.70 2.85 2.95
N THR A 16 5.23 3.77 3.78
CA THR A 16 5.34 5.21 3.53
C THR A 16 6.79 5.64 3.78
N PRO A 17 7.39 6.44 2.88
CA PRO A 17 8.80 6.85 3.02
C PRO A 17 9.00 7.88 4.15
N HIS A 18 7.91 8.51 4.58
CA HIS A 18 7.82 9.38 5.74
C HIS A 18 6.50 9.10 6.46
N VAL A 19 6.49 9.12 7.79
CA VAL A 19 5.30 8.85 8.61
C VAL A 19 5.00 10.08 9.46
N ASP A 20 3.95 10.82 9.10
CA ASP A 20 3.43 11.92 9.92
C ASP A 20 2.40 11.45 10.94
N SER A 21 1.63 10.43 10.58
CA SER A 21 0.54 9.88 11.40
C SER A 21 0.62 8.35 11.39
N ASN A 22 0.71 7.76 12.57
CA ASN A 22 0.86 6.32 12.73
C ASN A 22 -0.50 5.60 12.75
N GLU A 23 -0.45 4.28 12.81
CA GLU A 23 -1.60 3.38 12.80
C GLU A 23 -2.55 3.56 13.99
N HIS A 24 -2.05 4.10 15.11
CA HIS A 24 -2.86 4.38 16.29
C HIS A 24 -3.69 5.65 16.11
N SER A 25 -3.24 6.58 15.27
CA SER A 25 -3.90 7.86 15.00
C SER A 25 -4.84 7.84 13.80
N VAL A 26 -4.68 6.90 12.86
CA VAL A 26 -5.51 6.81 11.65
C VAL A 26 -6.55 5.70 11.79
N GLN A 27 -7.84 6.05 11.82
CA GLN A 27 -8.93 5.07 11.97
C GLN A 27 -9.72 4.79 10.69
N VAL A 28 -9.78 5.71 9.74
CA VAL A 28 -10.54 5.54 8.49
C VAL A 28 -9.74 6.06 7.31
N ILE A 29 -9.73 5.31 6.22
CA ILE A 29 -9.12 5.71 4.94
C ILE A 29 -10.20 5.67 3.86
N VAL A 30 -10.21 6.66 2.97
CA VAL A 30 -11.18 6.76 1.88
C VAL A 30 -10.47 7.11 0.58
N THR A 31 -10.83 6.41 -0.49
CA THR A 31 -10.46 6.75 -1.88
C THR A 31 -11.72 6.64 -2.76
N GLU A 32 -11.60 6.92 -4.05
CA GLU A 32 -12.70 6.68 -5.00
C GLU A 32 -13.02 5.19 -5.19
N GLN A 33 -12.20 4.28 -4.67
CA GLN A 33 -12.43 2.84 -4.70
C GLN A 33 -13.34 2.36 -3.55
N GLY A 34 -13.48 3.16 -2.49
CA GLY A 34 -14.24 2.80 -1.30
C GLY A 34 -13.63 3.31 0.01
N LEU A 35 -14.12 2.76 1.12
CA LEU A 35 -13.78 3.12 2.49
C LEU A 35 -13.21 1.91 3.24
N ALA A 36 -12.12 2.12 3.97
CA ALA A 36 -11.56 1.17 4.91
C ALA A 36 -11.71 1.71 6.35
N ASP A 37 -12.54 1.04 7.15
CA ASP A 37 -12.64 1.27 8.60
C ASP A 37 -11.63 0.37 9.32
N LEU A 38 -10.74 0.98 10.10
CA LEU A 38 -9.57 0.33 10.69
C LEU A 38 -9.69 0.18 12.21
N ARG A 39 -10.82 0.58 12.80
CA ARG A 39 -11.05 0.52 14.25
C ARG A 39 -11.10 -0.93 14.73
N GLY A 40 -10.38 -1.22 15.83
CA GLY A 40 -10.35 -2.56 16.44
C GLY A 40 -9.64 -3.64 15.63
N LEU A 41 -8.93 -3.28 14.56
CA LEU A 41 -8.24 -4.23 13.69
C LEU A 41 -6.74 -4.31 14.00
N GLY A 42 -6.20 -5.53 13.97
CA GLY A 42 -4.74 -5.76 13.99
C GLY A 42 -4.07 -5.39 12.66
N PRO A 43 -2.72 -5.27 12.60
CA PRO A 43 -2.02 -4.73 11.44
C PRO A 43 -2.32 -5.46 10.12
N LEU A 44 -2.34 -6.80 10.14
CA LEU A 44 -2.65 -7.58 8.94
C LEU A 44 -4.11 -7.40 8.48
N GLN A 45 -5.05 -7.24 9.42
CA GLN A 45 -6.46 -6.96 9.10
C GLN A 45 -6.60 -5.55 8.51
N ARG A 46 -5.88 -4.57 9.06
CA ARG A 46 -5.83 -3.19 8.53
C ARG A 46 -5.28 -3.17 7.11
N ALA A 47 -4.16 -3.83 6.86
CA ALA A 47 -3.57 -3.96 5.53
C ALA A 47 -4.56 -4.55 4.53
N ARG A 48 -5.23 -5.66 4.89
CA ARG A 48 -6.27 -6.27 4.04
C ARG A 48 -7.42 -5.31 3.75
N GLN A 49 -7.96 -4.63 4.77
CA GLN A 49 -9.04 -3.64 4.58
C GLN A 49 -8.65 -2.51 3.63
N MET A 50 -7.44 -1.96 3.79
CA MET A 50 -6.92 -0.90 2.91
C MET A 50 -6.73 -1.39 1.47
N ILE A 51 -6.18 -2.60 1.29
CA ILE A 51 -5.94 -3.18 -0.03
C ILE A 51 -7.25 -3.45 -0.75
N GLU A 52 -8.23 -4.07 -0.08
CA GLU A 52 -9.47 -4.48 -0.74
C GLU A 52 -10.41 -3.31 -1.03
N ASN A 53 -10.47 -2.31 -0.14
CA ASN A 53 -11.46 -1.23 -0.24
C ASN A 53 -10.91 0.11 -0.73
N CYS A 54 -9.60 0.37 -0.63
CA CYS A 54 -9.04 1.69 -0.94
C CYS A 54 -7.97 1.68 -2.05
N ALA A 55 -7.22 0.59 -2.22
CA ALA A 55 -6.19 0.54 -3.26
C ALA A 55 -6.82 0.45 -4.67
N HIS A 56 -6.16 1.08 -5.64
CA HIS A 56 -6.55 1.03 -7.04
C HIS A 56 -6.38 -0.38 -7.62
N PRO A 57 -7.29 -0.87 -8.49
CA PRO A 57 -7.21 -2.21 -9.07
C PRO A 57 -5.83 -2.59 -9.62
N ASN A 58 -5.18 -1.69 -10.37
CA ASN A 58 -3.83 -1.92 -10.93
C ASN A 58 -2.74 -2.24 -9.89
N TYR A 59 -2.91 -1.84 -8.62
CA TYR A 59 -1.93 -2.03 -7.56
C TYR A 59 -2.33 -3.11 -6.53
N ARG A 60 -3.58 -3.57 -6.52
CA ARG A 60 -4.07 -4.52 -5.50
C ARG A 60 -3.29 -5.82 -5.51
N ASP A 61 -3.04 -6.39 -6.68
CA ASP A 61 -2.34 -7.67 -6.80
C ASP A 61 -0.89 -7.59 -6.31
N TYR A 62 -0.20 -6.50 -6.63
CA TYR A 62 1.12 -6.20 -6.09
C TYR A 62 1.10 -6.13 -4.55
N LEU A 63 0.16 -5.39 -3.96
CA LEU A 63 0.08 -5.21 -2.51
C LEU A 63 -0.27 -6.53 -1.79
N ARG A 64 -1.18 -7.34 -2.36
CA ARG A 64 -1.49 -8.68 -1.85
C ARG A 64 -0.27 -9.59 -1.88
N LYS A 65 0.49 -9.55 -2.99
CA LYS A 65 1.74 -10.30 -3.15
C LYS A 65 2.77 -9.87 -2.11
N TYR A 66 2.99 -8.56 -1.91
CA TYR A 66 3.89 -8.03 -0.90
C TYR A 66 3.58 -8.56 0.50
N VAL A 67 2.31 -8.50 0.93
CA VAL A 67 1.90 -9.00 2.25
C VAL A 67 2.09 -10.52 2.37
N ARG A 68 1.82 -11.28 1.30
CA ARG A 68 1.96 -12.74 1.27
C ARG A 68 3.41 -13.21 1.33
N GLU A 69 4.31 -12.51 0.65
CA GLU A 69 5.73 -12.83 0.55
C GLU A 69 6.55 -12.27 1.72
N SER A 70 6.00 -11.30 2.46
CA SER A 70 6.64 -10.73 3.64
C SER A 70 6.79 -11.76 4.76
N ARG A 71 7.83 -11.58 5.58
CA ARG A 71 8.08 -12.44 6.75
C ARG A 71 6.89 -12.39 7.71
N SER A 72 6.48 -13.55 8.21
CA SER A 72 5.43 -13.66 9.23
C SER A 72 5.83 -12.94 10.53
N GLY A 73 4.89 -12.21 11.13
CA GLY A 73 5.08 -11.42 12.33
C GLY A 73 3.85 -10.55 12.63
N HIS A 74 3.95 -9.72 13.67
CA HIS A 74 2.86 -8.79 14.03
C HIS A 74 2.53 -7.82 12.90
N ILE A 75 3.56 -7.25 12.26
CA ILE A 75 3.48 -6.39 11.08
C ILE A 75 4.35 -7.03 9.98
N PRO A 76 3.75 -7.71 8.98
CA PRO A 76 4.51 -8.35 7.91
C PRO A 76 5.18 -7.32 7.01
N HIS A 77 6.51 -7.35 6.95
CA HIS A 77 7.31 -6.55 6.04
C HIS A 77 8.47 -7.36 5.43
N ASP A 78 8.82 -7.01 4.21
CA ASP A 78 10.12 -7.29 3.59
C ASP A 78 10.90 -5.97 3.47
N LEU A 79 11.99 -5.84 4.23
CA LEU A 79 12.82 -4.63 4.26
C LEU A 79 13.64 -4.44 2.96
N ASN A 80 13.87 -5.50 2.19
CA ASN A 80 14.55 -5.39 0.90
C ASN A 80 13.65 -4.74 -0.16
N ARG A 81 12.33 -4.85 0.01
CA ARG A 81 11.31 -4.48 -1.00
C ARG A 81 10.27 -3.48 -0.51
N CYS A 82 10.27 -3.06 0.76
CA CYS A 82 9.25 -2.16 1.30
C CYS A 82 9.16 -0.80 0.59
N TYR A 83 10.24 -0.36 -0.05
CA TYR A 83 10.30 0.86 -0.85
C TYR A 83 10.44 0.61 -2.37
N GLU A 84 10.21 -0.61 -2.84
CA GLU A 84 10.33 -1.00 -4.26
C GLU A 84 9.49 -0.09 -5.18
N LEU A 85 8.23 0.19 -4.83
CA LEU A 85 7.38 1.10 -5.63
C LEU A 85 8.00 2.50 -5.78
N HIS A 86 8.54 3.07 -4.70
CA HIS A 86 9.16 4.40 -4.74
C HIS A 86 10.45 4.39 -5.55
N ARG A 87 11.25 3.32 -5.45
CA ARG A 87 12.46 3.14 -6.25
C ARG A 87 12.12 3.02 -7.74
N ASN A 88 11.11 2.23 -8.08
CA ASN A 88 10.62 2.10 -9.45
C ASN A 88 10.14 3.44 -10.01
N LEU A 89 9.43 4.23 -9.20
CA LEU A 89 8.99 5.57 -9.62
C LEU A 89 10.17 6.49 -9.96
N LEU A 90 11.26 6.44 -9.17
CA LEU A 90 12.46 7.23 -9.42
C LEU A 90 13.21 6.77 -10.68
N GLU A 91 13.28 5.46 -10.90
CA GLU A 91 14.08 4.86 -11.98
C GLU A 91 13.33 4.86 -13.33
N PHE A 92 12.04 4.50 -13.32
CA PHE A 92 11.24 4.24 -14.52
C PHE A 92 10.10 5.25 -14.73
N GLY A 93 9.88 6.16 -13.77
CA GLY A 93 8.79 7.14 -13.84
C GLY A 93 7.40 6.59 -13.54
N ALA A 94 7.30 5.31 -13.11
CA ALA A 94 6.07 4.67 -12.65
C ALA A 94 6.38 3.64 -11.56
N MET A 95 5.46 3.49 -10.59
CA MET A 95 5.60 2.52 -9.49
C MET A 95 5.52 1.06 -9.96
N LEU A 96 4.69 0.80 -10.99
CA LEU A 96 4.62 -0.47 -11.72
C LEU A 96 4.96 -0.18 -13.20
N PRO A 97 6.24 -0.31 -13.60
CA PRO A 97 6.64 -0.12 -14.98
C PRO A 97 6.14 -1.26 -15.89
N ASP A 98 5.84 -0.94 -17.14
CA ASP A 98 5.40 -1.94 -18.12
C ASP A 98 6.51 -2.97 -18.39
N GLY A 99 6.18 -4.27 -18.28
CA GLY A 99 7.10 -5.36 -18.64
C GLY A 99 7.96 -5.93 -17.51
N MET A 100 7.61 -5.69 -16.24
CA MET A 100 8.24 -6.31 -15.06
C MET A 100 7.31 -7.28 -14.33
#